data_AF-A0A1M3LDU3-F1
#
_entry.id   AF-A0A1M3LDU3-F1
#
_cell.length_a   1.000
_cell.length_b   1.000
_cell.length_c   1.000
_cell.angle_alpha   90.00
_cell.angle_beta   90.00
_cell.angle_gamma   90.00
#
_symmetry.space_group_name_H-M   'P 1'
#
loop_
_entity.id
_entity.type
_entity.pdbx_description
1 polymer ?
#
loop_
_entity_poly.entity_id
_entity_poly.type
_entity_poly.pdbx_seq_one_letter_code
_entity_poly.pdbx_strand_id
1 'polypeptide(L)'
;MTDSTPRRTRAALLYLAATIGGIAFGLVHVFIFFGALAADDGHGHEHAGELAAFADPGTLWLTALFYALSVLPAVAILAIRGRAGLWIALVLGGLFTLLNLVDGVNHGVADGSWQGLVAVLLAVAIPGVLAFVENVRLLRAAPAKPAA
;
A
#
# COMPACT_ATOMS: atom_id res chain seq x y z
N MET A 1 6.71 8.67 31.86
CA MET A 1 6.04 8.37 30.57
C MET A 1 6.81 9.10 29.47
N THR A 2 7.53 8.39 28.60
CA THR A 2 8.15 9.01 27.43
C THR A 2 7.07 9.35 26.41
N ASP A 3 7.05 10.58 25.93
CA ASP A 3 6.11 11.01 24.90
C ASP A 3 6.32 10.19 23.61
N SER A 4 5.35 9.32 23.30
CA SER A 4 5.39 8.46 22.10
C SER A 4 4.88 9.18 20.85
N THR A 5 4.42 10.43 20.97
CA THR A 5 3.80 11.20 19.89
C THR A 5 4.72 11.34 18.68
N PRO A 6 6.01 11.70 18.81
CA PRO A 6 6.90 11.80 17.64
C PRO A 6 7.05 10.48 16.87
N ARG A 7 7.08 9.35 17.58
CA ARG A 7 7.18 8.01 16.97
C ARG A 7 5.88 7.60 16.29
N ARG A 8 4.73 7.87 16.92
CA ARG A 8 3.41 7.63 16.31
C ARG A 8 3.23 8.45 15.03
N THR A 9 3.59 9.73 15.06
CA THR A 9 3.55 10.60 13.88
C THR A 9 4.48 10.08 12.78
N ARG A 10 5.71 9.70 13.11
CA ARG A 10 6.66 9.13 12.14
C ARG A 10 6.12 7.86 11.48
N ALA A 11 5.57 6.93 12.26
CA ALA A 11 4.98 5.71 11.72
C ALA A 11 3.74 5.99 10.85
N ALA A 12 2.90 6.97 11.24
CA ALA A 12 1.77 7.41 10.42
C ALA A 12 2.22 7.97 9.07
N LEU A 13 3.23 8.85 9.08
CA LEU A 13 3.79 9.44 7.86
C LEU A 13 4.41 8.38 6.95
N LEU A 14 5.05 7.35 7.50
CA LEU A 14 5.61 6.25 6.71
C LEU A 14 4.50 5.39 6.08
N TYR A 15 3.39 5.12 6.80
CA TYR A 15 2.24 4.47 6.19
C TYR A 15 1.61 5.32 5.09
N LEU A 16 1.46 6.63 5.29
CA LEU A 16 0.96 7.54 4.25
C LEU A 16 1.91 7.61 3.05
N ALA A 17 3.22 7.58 3.27
CA ALA A 17 4.20 7.52 2.18
C ALA A 17 4.01 6.24 1.35
N ALA A 18 3.81 5.09 2.00
CA ALA A 18 3.50 3.85 1.32
C ALA A 18 2.17 3.92 0.55
N THR A 19 1.13 4.52 1.15
CA THR A 19 -0.17 4.77 0.49
C THR A 19 -0.01 5.60 -0.78
N ILE A 20 0.68 6.74 -0.69
CA ILE A 20 0.94 7.63 -1.82
C ILE A 20 1.72 6.87 -2.90
N GLY A 21 2.73 6.10 -2.49
CA GLY A 21 3.50 5.26 -3.40
C GLY A 21 2.64 4.22 -4.12
N GLY A 22 1.72 3.56 -3.42
CA GLY A 22 0.83 2.56 -4.03
C GLY A 22 -0.14 3.18 -5.02
N ILE A 23 -0.70 4.35 -4.69
CA ILE A 23 -1.56 5.11 -5.61
C ILE A 23 -0.77 5.53 -6.86
N ALA A 24 0.43 6.09 -6.68
CA ALA A 24 1.27 6.50 -7.80
C ALA A 24 1.66 5.30 -8.67
N PHE A 25 2.02 4.18 -8.05
CA PHE A 25 2.35 2.93 -8.72
C PHE A 25 1.19 2.42 -9.58
N GLY A 26 -0.02 2.35 -9.02
CA GLY A 26 -1.22 1.94 -9.75
C GLY A 26 -1.57 2.89 -10.90
N LEU A 27 -1.46 4.21 -10.69
CA LEU A 27 -1.69 5.21 -11.75
C LEU A 27 -0.70 5.06 -12.91
N VAL A 28 0.59 4.85 -12.62
CA VAL A 28 1.61 4.63 -13.66
C VAL A 28 1.27 3.40 -14.49
N HIS A 29 0.85 2.29 -13.87
CA HIS A 29 0.44 1.09 -14.59
C HIS A 29 -0.75 1.39 -15.51
N VAL A 30 -1.78 2.08 -15.02
CA VAL A 30 -2.93 2.50 -15.85
C VAL A 30 -2.48 3.31 -17.08
N PHE A 31 -1.51 4.21 -16.94
CA PHE A 31 -0.99 4.97 -18.10
C PHE A 31 -0.17 4.11 -19.08
N ILE A 32 0.63 3.16 -18.57
CA ILE A 32 1.36 2.20 -19.40
C ILE A 32 0.37 1.36 -20.21
N PHE A 33 -0.70 0.88 -19.59
CA PHE A 33 -1.78 0.13 -20.26
C PHE A 33 -2.40 0.92 -21.41
N PHE A 34 -2.80 2.17 -21.17
CA PHE A 34 -3.37 3.00 -22.25
C PHE A 34 -2.36 3.30 -23.35
N GLY A 35 -1.08 3.45 -23.01
CA GLY A 35 0.01 3.63 -23.98
C GLY A 35 0.17 2.42 -24.91
N ALA A 36 0.19 1.20 -24.35
CA ALA A 36 0.29 -0.04 -25.11
C ALA A 36 -0.92 -0.25 -26.02
N LEU A 37 -2.14 0.07 -25.55
CA LEU A 37 -3.34 -0.01 -26.39
C LEU A 37 -3.33 0.99 -27.55
N ALA A 38 -2.76 2.18 -27.35
CA ALA A 38 -2.69 3.22 -28.38
C ALA A 38 -1.60 2.95 -29.42
N ALA A 39 -0.57 2.17 -29.07
CA ALA A 39 0.59 1.90 -29.93
C ALA A 39 0.34 0.79 -30.98
N ASP A 40 -0.74 -0.01 -30.84
CA ASP A 40 -1.13 -1.12 -31.74
C ASP A 40 0.06 -2.05 -32.10
N ASP A 41 0.97 -2.23 -31.15
CA ASP A 41 2.26 -2.89 -31.26
C ASP A 41 2.17 -4.41 -31.08
N GLY A 42 0.98 -4.99 -31.28
CA GLY A 42 0.73 -6.45 -31.27
C GLY A 42 0.64 -7.08 -29.88
N HIS A 43 1.09 -6.39 -28.83
CA HIS A 43 0.99 -6.82 -27.42
C HIS A 43 -0.26 -6.30 -26.71
N GLY A 44 -1.10 -5.50 -27.39
CA GLY A 44 -2.36 -4.99 -26.84
C GLY A 44 -3.33 -6.08 -26.38
N HIS A 45 -3.23 -7.29 -26.94
CA HIS A 45 -4.04 -8.44 -26.54
C HIS A 45 -3.68 -9.01 -25.16
N GLU A 46 -2.41 -8.91 -24.74
CA GLU A 46 -1.95 -9.38 -23.42
C GLU A 46 -2.49 -8.46 -22.32
N HIS A 47 -2.63 -7.17 -22.63
CA HIS A 47 -3.11 -6.12 -21.74
C HIS A 47 -4.64 -5.93 -21.80
N ALA A 48 -5.30 -6.44 -22.85
CA ALA A 48 -6.74 -6.35 -23.04
C ALA A 48 -7.54 -7.12 -21.97
N GLY A 49 -6.98 -8.23 -21.46
CA GLY A 49 -7.60 -9.01 -20.39
C GLY A 49 -7.65 -8.27 -19.05
N GLU A 50 -6.59 -7.54 -18.72
CA GLU A 50 -6.52 -6.71 -17.52
C GLU A 50 -7.41 -5.47 -17.64
N LEU A 51 -7.48 -4.86 -18.83
CA LEU A 51 -8.40 -3.76 -19.08
C LEU A 51 -9.88 -4.19 -19.05
N ALA A 52 -10.19 -5.40 -19.52
CA ALA A 52 -11.54 -5.96 -19.44
C ALA A 52 -12.00 -6.13 -17.99
N ALA A 53 -11.09 -6.37 -17.04
CA ALA A 53 -11.43 -6.40 -15.62
C ALA A 53 -11.94 -5.05 -15.11
N PHE A 54 -11.45 -3.92 -15.65
CA PHE A 54 -11.94 -2.57 -15.32
C PHE A 54 -13.27 -2.20 -16.02
N ALA A 55 -13.74 -3.01 -16.98
CA ALA A 55 -15.09 -2.86 -17.53
C ALA A 55 -16.16 -3.39 -16.55
N ASP A 56 -15.79 -4.25 -15.60
CA ASP A 56 -16.68 -4.69 -14.53
C ASP A 56 -16.83 -3.60 -13.45
N PRO A 57 -18.06 -3.12 -13.17
CA PRO A 57 -18.29 -2.14 -12.11
C PRO A 57 -17.85 -2.60 -10.72
N GLY A 58 -17.88 -3.91 -10.46
CA GLY A 58 -17.43 -4.50 -9.19
C GLY A 58 -15.94 -4.26 -8.95
N THR A 59 -15.10 -4.54 -9.94
CA THR A 59 -13.65 -4.28 -9.91
C THR A 59 -13.34 -2.80 -9.65
N LEU A 60 -14.08 -1.89 -10.28
CA LEU A 60 -13.90 -0.44 -10.07
C LEU A 60 -14.21 -0.04 -8.62
N TRP A 61 -15.32 -0.52 -8.07
CA TRP A 61 -15.69 -0.26 -6.67
C TRP A 61 -14.68 -0.86 -5.69
N LEU A 62 -14.21 -2.08 -5.93
CA LEU A 62 -13.20 -2.72 -5.09
C LEU A 62 -11.87 -1.97 -5.13
N THR A 63 -11.44 -1.53 -6.31
CA THR A 63 -10.21 -0.72 -6.46
C THR A 63 -10.34 0.62 -5.74
N ALA A 64 -11.47 1.31 -5.91
CA ALA A 64 -11.74 2.56 -5.22
C ALA A 64 -11.74 2.38 -3.69
N LEU A 65 -12.39 1.32 -3.20
CA LEU A 65 -12.44 1.00 -1.79
C LEU A 65 -11.06 0.63 -1.24
N PHE A 66 -10.27 -0.16 -1.97
CA PHE A 66 -8.91 -0.53 -1.59
C PHE A 66 -8.04 0.70 -1.33
N TYR A 67 -8.01 1.64 -2.28
CA TYR A 67 -7.24 2.87 -2.12
C TYR A 67 -7.84 3.81 -1.08
N ALA A 68 -9.17 3.92 -0.97
CA ALA A 68 -9.81 4.73 0.08
C ALA A 68 -9.50 4.21 1.49
N LEU A 69 -9.43 2.88 1.67
CA LEU A 69 -9.12 2.25 2.96
C LEU A 69 -7.62 2.22 3.27
N SER A 70 -6.76 2.45 2.28
CA SER A 70 -5.30 2.40 2.47
C SER A 70 -4.76 3.47 3.44
N VAL A 71 -5.52 4.52 3.76
CA VAL A 71 -5.16 5.53 4.77
C VAL A 71 -5.46 5.09 6.20
N LEU A 72 -6.28 4.05 6.39
CA LEU A 72 -6.70 3.57 7.71
C LEU A 72 -5.54 3.20 8.65
N PRO A 73 -4.39 2.65 8.21
CA PRO A 73 -3.26 2.40 9.10
C PRO A 73 -2.76 3.68 9.78
N ALA A 74 -2.65 4.78 9.04
CA ALA A 74 -2.23 6.07 9.56
C ALA A 74 -3.30 6.70 10.46
N VAL A 75 -4.57 6.57 10.10
CA VAL A 75 -5.68 7.03 10.97
C VAL A 75 -5.70 6.24 12.27
N ALA A 76 -5.57 4.91 12.21
CA ALA A 76 -5.61 4.04 13.39
C ALA A 76 -4.48 4.35 14.37
N ILE A 77 -3.27 4.61 13.88
CA ILE A 77 -2.11 4.88 14.76
C ILE A 77 -2.22 6.23 15.48
N LEU A 78 -2.88 7.21 14.86
CA LEU A 78 -3.04 8.57 15.37
C LEU A 78 -4.31 8.73 16.23
N ALA A 79 -5.44 8.22 15.76
CA ALA A 79 -6.76 8.46 16.36
C ALA A 79 -7.13 7.42 17.44
N ILE A 80 -6.64 6.18 17.32
CA ILE A 80 -7.01 5.10 18.25
C ILE A 80 -5.91 4.95 19.30
N ARG A 81 -6.27 5.23 20.56
CA ARG A 81 -5.35 5.15 21.70
C ARG A 81 -5.05 3.71 22.11
N GLY A 82 -3.89 3.52 22.73
CA GLY A 82 -3.47 2.22 23.27
C GLY A 82 -3.02 1.22 22.20
N ARG A 83 -3.05 -0.07 22.55
CA ARG A 83 -2.56 -1.18 21.71
C ARG A 83 -3.49 -1.50 20.54
N ALA A 84 -4.78 -1.25 20.67
CA ALA A 84 -5.77 -1.56 19.63
C ALA A 84 -5.46 -0.81 18.33
N GLY A 85 -5.22 0.50 18.41
CA GLY A 85 -4.86 1.31 17.24
C GLY A 85 -3.57 0.86 16.56
N LEU A 86 -2.58 0.47 17.36
CA LEU A 86 -1.31 -0.04 16.85
C LEU A 86 -1.48 -1.39 16.13
N TRP A 87 -2.29 -2.31 16.67
CA TRP A 87 -2.59 -3.59 16.04
C TRP A 87 -3.37 -3.43 14.73
N ILE A 88 -4.41 -2.58 14.73
CA ILE A 88 -5.18 -2.26 13.52
C ILE A 88 -4.24 -1.71 12.45
N ALA A 89 -3.40 -0.73 12.80
CA ALA A 89 -2.41 -0.17 11.88
C ALA A 89 -1.41 -1.22 11.37
N LEU A 90 -0.99 -2.15 12.24
CA LEU A 90 -0.01 -3.17 11.89
C LEU A 90 -0.57 -4.15 10.85
N VAL A 91 -1.79 -4.64 11.08
CA VAL A 91 -2.47 -5.60 10.20
C VAL A 91 -2.82 -4.95 8.87
N LEU A 92 -3.53 -3.81 8.90
CA LEU A 92 -3.97 -3.15 7.67
C LEU A 92 -2.79 -2.63 6.85
N GLY A 93 -1.81 -2.02 7.50
CA GLY A 93 -0.64 -1.48 6.83
C GLY A 93 0.26 -2.58 6.27
N GLY A 94 0.46 -3.66 7.03
CA GLY A 94 1.21 -4.83 6.55
C GLY A 94 0.53 -5.50 5.36
N LEU A 95 -0.79 -5.66 5.40
CA LEU A 95 -1.58 -6.22 4.29
C LEU A 95 -1.49 -5.33 3.06
N PHE A 96 -1.65 -4.01 3.20
CA PHE A 96 -1.53 -3.07 2.10
C PHE A 96 -0.15 -3.16 1.42
N THR A 97 0.93 -3.16 2.21
CA THR A 97 2.30 -3.29 1.68
C THR A 97 2.51 -4.63 0.98
N LEU A 98 2.02 -5.72 1.56
CA LEU A 98 2.17 -7.06 0.99
C LEU A 98 1.41 -7.20 -0.33
N LEU A 99 0.16 -6.73 -0.40
CA LEU A 99 -0.66 -6.81 -1.61
C LEU A 99 -0.03 -6.02 -2.76
N ASN A 100 0.44 -4.80 -2.51
CA ASN A 100 1.16 -4.03 -3.53
C ASN A 100 2.45 -4.74 -3.96
N LEU A 101 3.22 -5.30 -3.02
CA LEU A 101 4.45 -6.02 -3.37
C LEU A 101 4.18 -7.23 -4.26
N VAL A 102 3.15 -8.02 -3.96
CA VAL A 102 2.71 -9.14 -4.81
C VAL A 102 2.30 -8.63 -6.19
N ASP A 103 1.54 -7.54 -6.23
CA ASP A 103 1.09 -6.92 -7.47
C ASP A 103 2.26 -6.48 -8.36
N GLY A 104 3.24 -5.76 -7.81
CA GLY A 104 4.41 -5.33 -8.59
C GLY A 104 5.38 -6.46 -8.96
N VAL A 105 5.43 -7.55 -8.19
CA VAL A 105 6.14 -8.77 -8.61
C VAL A 105 5.42 -9.42 -9.80
N ASN A 106 4.09 -9.53 -9.74
CA ASN A 106 3.31 -10.12 -10.83
C ASN A 106 3.47 -9.32 -12.12
N HIS A 107 3.32 -8.00 -12.07
CA HIS A 107 3.54 -7.14 -13.23
C HIS A 107 4.99 -7.21 -13.73
N GLY A 108 6.00 -7.17 -12.83
CA GLY A 108 7.39 -7.30 -13.26
C GLY A 108 7.70 -8.63 -13.97
N VAL A 109 7.05 -9.72 -13.55
CA VAL A 109 7.16 -11.03 -14.20
C VAL A 109 6.37 -11.08 -15.51
N ALA A 110 5.13 -10.58 -15.52
CA ALA A 110 4.25 -10.58 -16.70
C ALA A 110 4.82 -9.72 -17.83
N ASP A 111 5.32 -8.53 -17.49
CA ASP A 111 5.87 -7.56 -18.43
C ASP A 111 7.29 -7.91 -18.88
N GLY A 112 7.92 -8.91 -18.25
CA GLY A 112 9.35 -9.22 -18.44
C GLY A 112 10.26 -8.05 -18.07
N SER A 113 9.79 -7.13 -17.21
CA SER A 113 10.41 -5.84 -16.94
C SER A 113 10.70 -5.67 -15.44
N TRP A 114 11.89 -5.16 -15.11
CA TRP A 114 12.28 -4.95 -13.72
C TRP A 114 11.74 -3.64 -13.15
N GLN A 115 11.21 -2.77 -14.01
CA GLN A 115 10.78 -1.41 -13.66
C GLN A 115 9.60 -1.42 -12.68
N GLY A 116 8.59 -2.25 -12.91
CA GLY A 116 7.44 -2.40 -12.00
C GLY A 116 7.87 -2.88 -10.61
N LEU A 117 8.74 -3.89 -10.57
CA LEU A 117 9.30 -4.39 -9.31
C LEU A 117 10.09 -3.30 -8.56
N VAL A 118 10.97 -2.56 -9.24
CA VAL A 118 11.74 -1.49 -8.60
C VAL A 118 10.85 -0.35 -8.13
N ALA A 119 9.85 0.03 -8.93
CA ALA A 119 8.90 1.07 -8.55
C ALA A 119 8.13 0.68 -7.27
N VAL A 120 7.61 -0.55 -7.19
CA VAL A 120 6.86 -0.97 -5.99
C VAL A 120 7.76 -1.12 -4.76
N LEU A 121 9.01 -1.56 -4.95
CA LEU A 121 9.97 -1.66 -3.86
C LEU A 121 10.28 -0.29 -3.26
N LEU A 122 10.58 0.69 -4.11
CA LEU A 122 10.96 2.03 -3.69
C LEU A 122 9.77 2.82 -3.13
N ALA A 123 8.65 2.79 -3.84
CA ALA A 123 7.49 3.64 -3.53
C ALA A 123 6.63 3.05 -2.41
N VAL A 124 6.55 1.72 -2.27
CA VAL A 124 5.62 1.07 -1.33
C VAL A 124 6.35 0.23 -0.30
N ALA A 125 7.21 -0.69 -0.72
CA ALA A 125 7.77 -1.69 0.19
C ALA A 125 8.69 -1.04 1.23
N ILE A 126 9.62 -0.19 0.81
CA ILE A 126 10.53 0.52 1.72
C ILE A 126 9.77 1.33 2.78
N PRO A 127 8.90 2.29 2.42
CA PRO A 127 8.16 3.05 3.43
C PRO A 127 7.23 2.17 4.27
N GLY A 128 6.59 1.16 3.67
CA GLY A 128 5.70 0.23 4.36
C GLY A 128 6.42 -0.63 5.40
N VAL A 129 7.57 -1.20 5.06
CA VAL A 129 8.41 -1.98 5.99
C VAL A 129 8.95 -1.08 7.11
N LEU A 130 9.39 0.13 6.80
CA LEU A 130 9.83 1.09 7.83
C LEU A 130 8.68 1.46 8.78
N ALA A 131 7.47 1.67 8.25
CA ALA A 131 6.27 1.93 9.05
C ALA A 131 5.95 0.74 9.96
N PHE A 132 6.00 -0.48 9.42
CA PHE A 132 5.77 -1.72 10.14
C PHE A 132 6.76 -1.89 11.30
N VAL A 133 8.05 -1.68 11.04
CA VAL A 133 9.10 -1.78 12.06
C VAL A 133 8.89 -0.75 13.18
N GLU A 134 8.58 0.50 12.87
CA GLU A 134 8.26 1.51 13.90
C GLU A 134 6.98 1.17 14.67
N ASN A 135 5.95 0.64 14.00
CA ASN A 135 4.73 0.22 14.64
C ASN A 135 4.94 -0.96 15.60
N VAL A 136 5.76 -1.96 15.23
CA VAL A 136 6.17 -3.05 16.13
C VAL A 136 6.93 -2.51 17.35
N ARG A 137 7.81 -1.51 17.16
CA ARG A 137 8.51 -0.86 18.27
C ARG A 137 7.53 -0.17 19.22
N LEU A 138 6.53 0.53 18.68
CA LEU A 138 5.45 1.15 19.47
C LEU A 138 4.63 0.10 20.23
N LEU A 139 4.29 -1.03 19.60
CA LEU A 139 3.57 -2.14 20.24
C LEU A 139 4.36 -2.77 21.38
N ARG A 140 5.67 -2.93 21.24
CA ARG A 140 6.54 -3.48 22.29
C ARG A 140 6.70 -2.51 23.47
N ALA A 141 6.68 -1.21 23.21
CA ALA A 141 6.76 -0.19 24.26
C ALA A 141 5.42 0.09 24.96
N ALA A 142 4.29 -0.30 24.35
CA ALA A 142 2.96 -0.03 24.88
C ALA A 142 2.59 -1.02 26.02
N PRO A 143 2.11 -0.54 27.18
CA PRO A 143 1.77 -1.39 28.32
C PRO A 143 0.67 -2.40 27.95
N ALA A 144 0.82 -3.64 28.41
CA ALA A 144 -0.06 -4.76 28.06
C ALA A 144 -1.49 -4.66 28.64
N LYS A 145 -1.65 -3.92 29.74
CA LYS A 145 -2.94 -3.68 30.41
C LYS A 145 -3.24 -2.18 30.41
N PRO A 146 -4.49 -1.74 30.12
CA PRO A 146 -4.86 -0.35 30.33
C PRO A 146 -4.66 -0.02 31.82
N ALA A 147 -4.02 1.12 32.11
CA ALA A 147 -3.95 1.62 33.48
C ALA A 147 -5.40 1.79 33.99
N ALA A 148 -5.72 1.10 35.07
CA ALA A 148 -7.01 1.15 35.74
C ALA A 148 -7.25 2.53 36.38
#